data_AF-A0A2K3MN08-F1
#
_entry.id   AF-A0A2K3MN08-F1
#
_cell.length_a   1.000
_cell.length_b   1.000
_cell.length_c   1.000
_cell.angle_alpha   90.00
_cell.angle_beta   90.00
_cell.angle_gamma   90.00
#
_symmetry.space_group_name_H-M   'P 1'
#
loop_
_entity.id
_entity.type
_entity.pdbx_description
1 polymer ?
#
loop_
_entity_poly.entity_id
_entity_poly.type
_entity_poly.pdbx_seq_one_letter_code
_entity_poly.pdbx_strand_id
1 'polypeptide(L)'
;HSYSTIAWAASAHKGVIENVDYGYKATTTPGKVFGFFNALGDVAFAYAGHNVVLEIQATIPSTPEKPSKGPMWRGVIVAYIVVALCYFPVGLIGYWMFGNTVEDNILVTLEKPKWLIAMANMFVVIHVIGSYQIYAMPVFDMIETVMVKKLNFKPTTMLRFIVRNIYVAFTMFIAITFPFFGGLLGFFGGFAFAPTTYFLPCIMWLAIYKPRRFSLSWCCNYVCIALGLCLMILSPIGGLRSIILNAKDYDFYS
;
A
#
# COMPACT_ATOMS: atom_id res chain seq x y z
N HIS A 1 -10.60 7.73 6.21
CA HIS A 1 -11.00 9.16 6.19
C HIS A 1 -10.86 9.82 7.56
N SER A 2 -11.49 9.30 8.62
CA SER A 2 -11.39 9.91 9.95
C SER A 2 -9.94 10.00 10.47
N TYR A 3 -9.13 8.95 10.24
CA TYR A 3 -7.70 8.95 10.56
C TYR A 3 -6.93 10.07 9.86
N SER A 4 -7.04 10.18 8.53
CA SER A 4 -6.31 11.18 7.75
C SER A 4 -6.70 12.59 8.18
N THR A 5 -8.00 12.83 8.43
CA THR A 5 -8.48 14.12 8.94
C THR A 5 -7.90 14.46 10.30
N ILE A 6 -7.90 13.51 11.24
CA ILE A 6 -7.27 13.72 12.54
C ILE A 6 -5.78 14.00 12.38
N ALA A 7 -5.08 13.24 11.53
CA ALA A 7 -3.65 13.39 11.32
C ALA A 7 -3.26 14.80 10.82
N TRP A 8 -3.87 15.27 9.72
CA TRP A 8 -3.50 16.59 9.18
C TRP A 8 -4.06 17.75 10.03
N ALA A 9 -5.26 17.61 10.61
CA ALA A 9 -5.83 18.66 11.46
C ALA A 9 -5.07 18.81 12.79
N ALA A 10 -4.68 17.70 13.42
CA ALA A 10 -3.83 17.74 14.61
C ALA A 10 -2.44 18.30 14.30
N SER A 11 -1.87 17.97 13.14
CA SER A 11 -0.59 18.53 12.68
C SER A 11 -0.70 20.03 12.47
N ALA A 12 -1.75 20.49 11.79
CA ALA A 12 -2.03 21.91 11.59
C ALA A 12 -2.19 22.65 12.93
N HIS A 13 -2.92 22.06 13.88
CA HIS A 13 -3.16 22.64 15.20
C HIS A 13 -1.88 22.70 16.05
N LYS A 14 -0.97 21.71 15.93
CA LYS A 14 0.28 21.68 16.70
C LYS A 14 1.20 22.87 16.38
N GLY A 15 1.09 23.47 15.19
CA GLY A 15 1.99 24.54 14.79
C GLY A 15 3.30 23.99 14.21
N VAL A 16 4.02 24.83 13.46
CA VAL A 16 5.35 24.49 12.93
C VAL A 16 6.28 24.30 14.13
N ILE A 17 7.02 23.19 14.18
CA ILE A 17 7.96 22.95 15.28
C ILE A 17 9.10 23.97 15.25
N GLU A 18 9.64 24.33 16.42
CA GLU A 18 10.78 25.24 16.50
C GLU A 18 12.01 24.61 15.80
N ASN A 19 12.71 25.41 15.00
CA ASN A 19 13.89 25.00 14.22
C ASN A 19 13.63 23.85 13.23
N VAL A 20 12.47 23.85 12.56
CA VAL A 20 12.16 22.84 11.54
C VAL A 20 13.16 22.87 10.38
N ASP A 21 13.66 21.70 10.00
CA ASP A 21 14.56 21.53 8.86
C ASP A 21 13.80 20.82 7.71
N TYR A 22 13.80 21.43 6.53
CA TYR A 22 13.20 20.89 5.31
C TYR A 22 14.23 20.24 4.38
N GLY A 23 15.45 20.01 4.86
CA GLY A 23 16.48 19.26 4.17
C GLY A 23 16.16 17.77 4.04
N TYR A 24 17.03 17.05 3.32
CA TYR A 24 16.93 15.60 3.23
C TYR A 24 17.33 14.93 4.55
N LYS A 25 16.55 13.94 5.00
CA LYS A 25 16.89 13.11 6.17
C LYS A 25 18.29 12.49 6.09
N ALA A 26 18.70 12.04 4.90
CA ALA A 26 20.01 11.45 4.69
C ALA A 26 21.06 12.52 4.35
N THR A 27 22.17 12.51 5.09
CA THR A 27 23.31 13.41 4.85
C THR A 27 24.20 12.92 3.69
N THR A 28 24.31 11.60 3.50
CA THR A 28 25.16 11.00 2.46
C THR A 28 24.45 10.86 1.11
N THR A 29 25.19 11.00 0.01
CA THR A 29 24.66 10.83 -1.35
C THR A 29 23.99 9.47 -1.57
N PRO A 30 24.61 8.32 -1.17
CA PRO A 30 23.93 7.03 -1.28
C PRO A 30 22.64 6.99 -0.46
N GLY A 31 22.64 7.56 0.75
CA GLY A 31 21.44 7.64 1.58
C GLY A 31 20.28 8.38 0.90
N LYS A 32 20.57 9.50 0.24
CA LYS A 32 19.56 10.27 -0.52
C LYS A 32 19.00 9.47 -1.70
N VAL A 33 19.87 8.82 -2.48
CA VAL A 33 19.46 8.02 -3.66
C VAL A 33 18.60 6.84 -3.26
N PHE A 34 19.02 6.04 -2.28
CA PHE A 34 18.26 4.88 -1.84
C PHE A 34 16.97 5.27 -1.09
N GLY A 35 16.98 6.40 -0.37
CA GLY A 35 15.76 6.97 0.21
C GLY A 35 14.75 7.37 -0.87
N PHE A 36 15.21 7.98 -1.96
CA PHE A 36 14.36 8.28 -3.12
C PHE A 36 13.79 7.01 -3.75
N PHE A 37 14.60 5.96 -3.91
CA PHE A 37 14.11 4.68 -4.41
C PHE A 37 13.03 4.07 -3.51
N ASN A 38 13.21 4.12 -2.18
CA ASN A 38 12.18 3.64 -1.26
C ASN A 38 10.87 4.44 -1.41
N ALA A 39 10.97 5.77 -1.47
CA ALA A 39 9.83 6.66 -1.59
C ALA A 39 9.02 6.41 -2.89
N LEU A 40 9.68 6.02 -3.99
CA LEU A 40 8.98 5.61 -5.21
C LEU A 40 8.04 4.41 -4.96
N GLY A 41 8.47 3.45 -4.16
CA GLY A 41 7.64 2.32 -3.75
C GLY A 41 6.56 2.69 -2.77
N ASP A 42 6.85 3.56 -1.80
CA ASP A 42 5.84 4.05 -0.86
C ASP A 42 4.67 4.70 -1.61
N VAL A 43 4.98 5.51 -2.63
CA VAL A 43 3.97 6.10 -3.52
C VAL A 43 3.24 5.02 -4.32
N ALA A 44 3.96 4.06 -4.92
CA ALA A 44 3.33 2.98 -5.68
C ALA A 44 2.39 2.12 -4.81
N PHE A 45 2.79 1.83 -3.57
CA PHE A 45 2.01 1.11 -2.57
C PHE A 45 0.75 1.89 -2.18
N ALA A 46 0.87 3.20 -1.98
CA ALA A 46 -0.24 4.06 -1.54
C ALA A 46 -1.45 4.01 -2.51
N TYR A 47 -1.20 3.73 -3.79
CA TYR A 47 -2.23 3.62 -4.85
C TYR A 47 -2.51 2.18 -5.31
N ALA A 48 -2.11 1.17 -4.52
CA ALA A 48 -2.18 -0.24 -4.88
C ALA A 48 -3.56 -0.92 -4.70
N GLY A 49 -4.65 -0.27 -5.13
CA GLY A 49 -6.03 -0.78 -4.97
C GLY A 49 -6.50 -1.80 -6.03
N HIS A 50 -5.72 -2.04 -7.08
CA HIS A 50 -6.18 -2.73 -8.29
C HIS A 50 -6.49 -4.22 -8.11
N ASN A 51 -5.88 -4.87 -7.11
CA ASN A 51 -6.00 -6.32 -6.93
C ASN A 51 -7.40 -6.77 -6.48
N VAL A 52 -8.18 -5.87 -5.87
CA VAL A 52 -9.55 -6.15 -5.41
C VAL A 52 -10.62 -5.58 -6.35
N VAL A 53 -10.21 -4.84 -7.40
CA VAL A 53 -11.15 -4.21 -8.36
C VAL A 53 -12.05 -5.24 -9.01
N LEU A 54 -11.52 -6.40 -9.42
CA LEU A 54 -12.31 -7.44 -10.07
C LEU A 54 -13.29 -8.12 -9.11
N GLU A 55 -12.89 -8.32 -7.85
CA GLU A 55 -13.74 -8.90 -6.81
C GLU A 55 -14.90 -7.96 -6.47
N ILE A 56 -14.61 -6.67 -6.28
CA ILE A 56 -15.64 -5.64 -6.08
C ILE A 56 -16.56 -5.59 -7.30
N GLN A 57 -16.01 -5.52 -8.52
CA GLN A 57 -16.80 -5.43 -9.75
C GLN A 57 -17.70 -6.66 -9.96
N ALA A 58 -17.28 -7.84 -9.54
CA ALA A 58 -18.08 -9.07 -9.62
C ALA A 58 -19.33 -9.03 -8.73
N THR A 59 -19.32 -8.23 -7.66
CA THR A 59 -20.48 -8.05 -6.76
C THR A 59 -21.47 -6.98 -7.24
N ILE A 60 -21.10 -6.15 -8.22
CA ILE A 60 -21.96 -5.08 -8.75
C ILE A 60 -23.03 -5.72 -9.65
N PRO A 61 -24.34 -5.46 -9.41
CA PRO A 61 -25.40 -5.95 -10.28
C PRO A 61 -25.17 -5.54 -11.74
N SER A 62 -25.23 -6.51 -12.64
CA SER A 62 -25.07 -6.27 -14.09
C SER A 62 -26.03 -7.11 -14.91
N THR A 63 -26.47 -6.55 -16.04
CA THR A 63 -27.24 -7.26 -17.09
C THR A 63 -26.52 -7.09 -18.43
N PRO A 64 -26.85 -7.89 -19.47
CA PRO A 64 -26.30 -7.68 -20.81
C PRO A 64 -26.53 -6.26 -21.34
N GLU A 65 -27.64 -5.61 -21.00
CA GLU A 65 -27.91 -4.22 -21.39
C GLU A 65 -27.22 -3.18 -20.48
N LYS A 66 -26.84 -3.55 -19.25
CA LYS A 66 -26.23 -2.66 -18.25
C LYS A 66 -24.95 -3.29 -17.66
N PRO A 67 -23.81 -3.13 -18.34
CA PRO A 67 -22.54 -3.71 -17.88
C PRO A 67 -22.04 -3.02 -16.60
N SER A 68 -21.44 -3.79 -15.68
CA SER A 68 -20.86 -3.30 -14.42
C SER A 68 -19.71 -2.30 -14.60
N LYS A 69 -19.10 -2.23 -15.80
CA LYS A 69 -18.00 -1.31 -16.13
C LYS A 69 -18.34 0.16 -15.85
N GLY A 70 -19.56 0.60 -16.17
CA GLY A 70 -19.96 2.00 -16.01
C GLY A 70 -20.00 2.44 -14.55
N PRO A 71 -20.76 1.74 -13.68
CA PRO A 71 -20.75 1.96 -12.24
C PRO A 71 -19.35 1.82 -11.64
N MET A 72 -18.58 0.81 -12.05
CA MET A 72 -17.22 0.60 -11.54
C MET A 72 -16.30 1.78 -11.84
N TRP A 73 -16.33 2.31 -13.07
CA TRP A 73 -15.53 3.48 -13.45
C TRP A 73 -15.85 4.71 -12.61
N ARG A 74 -17.15 4.98 -12.35
CA ARG A 74 -17.56 6.08 -11.47
C ARG A 74 -17.07 5.86 -10.03
N GLY A 75 -17.18 4.64 -9.52
CA GLY A 75 -16.68 4.26 -8.21
C GLY A 75 -15.18 4.49 -8.08
N VAL A 76 -14.39 4.10 -9.09
CA VAL A 76 -12.94 4.32 -9.14
C VAL A 76 -12.60 5.81 -9.13
N ILE A 77 -13.27 6.63 -9.95
CA ILE A 77 -13.02 8.09 -9.97
C ILE A 77 -13.24 8.71 -8.58
N VAL A 78 -14.39 8.41 -7.97
CA VAL A 78 -14.72 8.93 -6.63
C VAL A 78 -13.69 8.44 -5.62
N ALA A 79 -13.32 7.16 -5.66
CA ALA A 79 -12.31 6.60 -4.77
C ALA A 79 -10.97 7.34 -4.89
N TYR A 80 -10.47 7.59 -6.10
CA TYR A 80 -9.21 8.32 -6.30
C TYR A 80 -9.26 9.79 -5.85
N ILE A 81 -10.39 10.47 -6.05
CA ILE A 81 -10.60 11.83 -5.52
C ILE A 81 -10.51 11.81 -3.99
N VAL A 82 -11.21 10.86 -3.36
CA VAL A 82 -11.21 10.74 -1.90
C VAL A 82 -9.81 10.36 -1.37
N VAL A 83 -9.08 9.47 -2.06
CA VAL A 83 -7.68 9.14 -1.74
C VAL A 83 -6.81 10.39 -1.81
N ALA A 84 -6.91 11.18 -2.88
CA ALA A 84 -6.16 12.43 -3.01
C ALA A 84 -6.47 13.40 -1.86
N LEU A 85 -7.75 13.59 -1.53
CA LEU A 85 -8.18 14.42 -0.39
C LEU A 85 -7.70 13.91 0.97
N CYS A 86 -7.36 12.62 1.09
CA CYS A 86 -6.80 12.07 2.32
C CYS A 86 -5.27 12.17 2.35
N TYR A 87 -4.58 11.88 1.24
CA TYR A 87 -3.12 11.79 1.20
C TYR A 87 -2.45 13.15 1.06
N PHE A 88 -2.93 14.02 0.16
CA PHE A 88 -2.27 15.30 -0.06
C PHE A 88 -2.25 16.19 1.18
N PRO A 89 -3.36 16.38 1.93
CA PRO A 89 -3.30 17.18 3.16
C PRO A 89 -2.36 16.58 4.20
N VAL A 90 -2.37 15.25 4.39
CA VAL A 90 -1.48 14.59 5.36
C VAL A 90 -0.01 14.76 4.96
N GLY A 91 0.33 14.55 3.69
CA GLY A 91 1.70 14.68 3.20
C GLY A 91 2.18 16.13 3.20
N LEU A 92 1.39 17.06 2.66
CA LEU A 92 1.78 18.47 2.54
C LEU A 92 1.80 19.17 3.89
N ILE A 93 0.73 19.07 4.69
CA ILE A 93 0.67 19.71 6.01
C ILE A 93 1.64 19.00 6.95
N GLY A 94 1.64 17.67 6.99
CA GLY A 94 2.56 16.92 7.85
C GLY A 94 4.03 17.30 7.61
N TYR A 95 4.46 17.34 6.34
CA TYR A 95 5.82 17.74 6.01
C TYR A 95 6.06 19.23 6.29
N TRP A 96 5.08 20.11 6.05
CA TRP A 96 5.24 21.53 6.35
C TRP A 96 5.40 21.78 7.86
N MET A 97 4.72 21.02 8.72
CA MET A 97 4.77 21.22 10.17
C MET A 97 5.99 20.57 10.83
N PHE A 98 6.46 19.43 10.31
CA PHE A 98 7.51 18.61 10.96
C PHE A 98 8.82 18.50 10.16
N GLY A 99 8.84 18.87 8.89
CA GLY A 99 10.01 18.79 8.03
C GLY A 99 10.61 17.38 7.97
N ASN A 100 11.93 17.30 8.08
CA ASN A 100 12.68 16.05 8.03
C ASN A 100 12.56 15.19 9.31
N THR A 101 11.87 15.66 10.35
CA THR A 101 11.63 14.88 11.58
C THR A 101 10.37 14.02 11.51
N VAL A 102 9.60 14.09 10.41
CA VAL A 102 8.37 13.31 10.26
C VAL A 102 8.65 11.81 10.23
N GLU A 103 8.04 11.04 11.12
CA GLU A 103 8.10 9.57 11.10
C GLU A 103 7.21 8.97 10.00
N ASP A 104 7.48 7.71 9.62
CA ASP A 104 6.66 6.96 8.64
C ASP A 104 5.18 6.91 9.05
N ASN A 105 4.92 6.82 10.35
CA ASN A 105 3.61 7.01 10.95
C ASN A 105 3.52 8.41 11.59
N ILE A 106 2.81 9.32 10.93
CA ILE A 106 2.65 10.70 11.38
C ILE A 106 2.05 10.85 12.79
N LEU A 107 1.29 9.87 13.27
CA LEU A 107 0.76 9.91 14.65
C LEU A 107 1.86 9.78 15.70
N VAL A 108 2.96 9.12 15.38
CA VAL A 108 4.14 9.02 16.25
C VAL A 108 4.78 10.40 16.39
N THR A 109 4.89 11.15 15.29
CA THR A 109 5.45 12.53 15.25
C THR A 109 4.62 13.55 16.05
N LEU A 110 3.31 13.32 16.22
CA LEU A 110 2.43 14.27 16.93
C LEU A 110 2.73 14.36 18.42
N GLU A 111 3.08 13.25 19.09
CA GLU A 111 3.39 13.10 20.54
C GLU A 111 2.28 13.51 21.55
N LYS A 112 1.49 14.56 21.26
CA LYS A 112 0.43 15.12 22.11
C LYS A 112 -0.75 15.67 21.28
N PRO A 113 -1.98 15.72 21.83
CA PRO A 113 -2.40 15.13 23.11
C PRO A 113 -2.66 13.62 22.98
N LYS A 114 -2.29 12.85 24.02
CA LYS A 114 -2.33 11.37 24.01
C LYS A 114 -3.72 10.78 23.72
N TRP A 115 -4.79 11.43 24.19
CA TRP A 115 -6.16 10.95 23.97
C TRP A 115 -6.57 10.96 22.48
N LEU A 116 -6.13 11.97 21.73
CA LEU A 116 -6.44 12.13 20.30
C LEU A 116 -5.68 11.08 19.48
N ILE A 117 -4.41 10.84 19.83
CA ILE A 117 -3.58 9.79 19.23
C ILE A 117 -4.18 8.41 19.52
N ALA A 118 -4.61 8.15 20.75
CA ALA A 118 -5.26 6.88 21.12
C ALA A 118 -6.56 6.65 20.34
N MET A 119 -7.41 7.67 20.21
CA MET A 119 -8.62 7.61 19.40
C MET A 119 -8.32 7.35 17.92
N ALA A 120 -7.32 8.04 17.36
CA ALA A 120 -6.91 7.85 15.97
C ALA A 120 -6.38 6.43 15.73
N ASN A 121 -5.55 5.91 16.64
CA ASN A 121 -5.06 4.53 16.61
C ASN A 121 -6.21 3.51 16.72
N MET A 122 -7.22 3.75 17.57
CA MET A 122 -8.39 2.89 17.66
C MET A 122 -9.17 2.82 16.34
N PHE A 123 -9.37 3.97 15.67
CA PHE A 123 -9.99 3.99 14.34
C PHE A 123 -9.17 3.26 13.29
N VAL A 124 -7.83 3.37 13.33
CA VAL A 124 -6.94 2.58 12.45
C VAL A 124 -7.12 1.10 12.71
N VAL A 125 -7.14 0.65 13.97
CA VAL A 125 -7.33 -0.77 14.33
C VAL A 125 -8.66 -1.29 13.79
N ILE A 126 -9.76 -0.58 14.03
CA ILE A 126 -11.09 -0.98 13.54
C ILE A 126 -11.09 -1.07 12.00
N HIS A 127 -10.52 -0.08 11.32
CA HIS A 127 -10.43 -0.06 9.87
C HIS A 127 -9.58 -1.21 9.33
N VAL A 128 -8.40 -1.45 9.90
CA VAL A 128 -7.45 -2.49 9.45
C VAL A 128 -8.04 -3.88 9.68
N ILE A 129 -8.76 -4.12 10.77
CA ILE A 129 -9.47 -5.40 10.99
C ILE A 129 -10.46 -5.66 9.86
N GLY A 130 -11.28 -4.66 9.50
CA GLY A 130 -12.25 -4.78 8.41
C GLY A 130 -11.57 -5.02 7.06
N SER A 131 -10.57 -4.20 6.72
CA SER A 131 -9.82 -4.32 5.47
C SER A 131 -9.10 -5.67 5.37
N TYR A 132 -8.48 -6.16 6.45
CA TYR A 132 -7.79 -7.45 6.48
C TYR A 132 -8.72 -8.58 6.07
N GLN A 133 -9.98 -8.60 6.51
CA GLN A 133 -10.91 -9.66 6.12
C GLN A 133 -11.14 -9.68 4.59
N ILE A 134 -11.31 -8.51 3.97
CA ILE A 134 -11.52 -8.41 2.52
C ILE A 134 -10.26 -8.88 1.77
N TYR A 135 -9.08 -8.41 2.17
CA TYR A 135 -7.82 -8.79 1.50
C TYR A 135 -7.41 -10.24 1.74
N ALA A 136 -7.77 -10.83 2.88
CA ALA A 136 -7.41 -12.20 3.22
C ALA A 136 -8.32 -13.25 2.56
N MET A 137 -9.57 -12.90 2.18
CA MET A 137 -10.51 -13.83 1.56
C MET A 137 -9.95 -14.55 0.32
N PRO A 138 -9.41 -13.84 -0.70
CA PRO A 138 -8.82 -14.51 -1.86
C PRO A 138 -7.65 -15.43 -1.52
N VAL A 139 -6.87 -15.08 -0.49
CA VAL A 139 -5.72 -15.87 -0.05
C VAL A 139 -6.20 -17.16 0.62
N PHE A 140 -7.22 -17.07 1.48
CA PHE A 140 -7.84 -18.25 2.08
C PHE A 140 -8.40 -19.20 1.04
N ASP A 141 -9.12 -18.67 0.05
CA ASP A 141 -9.70 -19.47 -1.03
C ASP A 141 -8.62 -20.14 -1.90
N MET A 142 -7.51 -19.44 -2.16
CA MET A 142 -6.36 -20.00 -2.87
C MET A 142 -5.73 -21.16 -2.09
N ILE A 143 -5.44 -20.98 -0.79
CA ILE A 143 -4.82 -22.03 0.02
C ILE A 143 -5.77 -23.23 0.14
N GLU A 144 -7.05 -23.02 0.42
CA GLU A 144 -8.04 -24.09 0.50
C GLU A 144 -8.14 -24.85 -0.83
N THR A 145 -8.15 -24.13 -1.96
CA THR A 145 -8.18 -24.75 -3.28
C THR A 145 -6.97 -25.65 -3.52
N VAL A 146 -5.77 -25.23 -3.12
CA VAL A 146 -4.56 -26.06 -3.22
C VAL A 146 -4.66 -27.29 -2.31
N MET A 147 -5.09 -27.11 -1.06
CA MET A 147 -5.25 -28.20 -0.09
C MET A 147 -6.25 -29.26 -0.58
N VAL A 148 -7.40 -28.83 -1.12
CA VAL A 148 -8.45 -29.75 -1.57
C VAL A 148 -8.12 -30.37 -2.93
N LYS A 149 -7.73 -29.56 -3.92
CA LYS A 149 -7.59 -30.03 -5.31
C LYS A 149 -6.22 -30.63 -5.64
N LYS A 150 -5.14 -30.16 -5.00
CA LYS A 150 -3.78 -30.69 -5.25
C LYS A 150 -3.32 -31.68 -4.19
N LEU A 151 -3.65 -31.43 -2.92
CA LEU A 151 -3.23 -32.27 -1.79
C LEU A 151 -4.31 -33.27 -1.35
N ASN A 152 -5.46 -33.30 -2.03
CA ASN A 152 -6.57 -34.25 -1.81
C ASN A 152 -7.14 -34.27 -0.38
N PHE A 153 -7.05 -33.15 0.35
CA PHE A 153 -7.72 -33.01 1.64
C PHE A 153 -9.23 -32.92 1.47
N LYS A 154 -9.99 -33.47 2.44
CA LYS A 154 -11.46 -33.34 2.44
C LYS A 154 -11.85 -31.89 2.80
N PRO A 155 -12.75 -31.25 2.02
CA PRO A 155 -13.23 -29.91 2.31
C PRO A 155 -14.13 -29.95 3.56
N THR A 156 -13.54 -29.72 4.73
CA THR A 156 -14.22 -29.73 6.02
C THR A 156 -14.14 -28.36 6.68
N THR A 157 -15.10 -28.04 7.56
CA THR A 157 -15.06 -26.82 8.38
C THR A 157 -13.80 -26.76 9.24
N MET A 158 -13.30 -27.92 9.70
CA MET A 158 -12.06 -28.00 10.48
C MET A 158 -10.82 -27.65 9.64
N LEU A 159 -10.73 -28.12 8.38
CA LEU A 159 -9.65 -27.73 7.48
C LEU A 159 -9.62 -26.21 7.28
N ARG A 160 -10.79 -25.59 7.04
CA ARG A 160 -10.91 -24.14 6.91
C ARG A 160 -10.45 -23.40 8.15
N PHE A 161 -10.88 -23.87 9.32
CA PHE A 161 -10.50 -23.28 10.59
C PHE A 161 -8.99 -23.33 10.82
N ILE A 162 -8.37 -24.49 10.59
CA ILE A 162 -6.92 -24.68 10.75
C ILE A 162 -6.14 -23.79 9.77
N VAL A 163 -6.50 -23.81 8.49
CA VAL A 163 -5.82 -23.03 7.43
C VAL A 163 -5.83 -21.54 7.75
N ARG A 164 -6.99 -21.01 8.16
CA ARG A 164 -7.14 -19.58 8.49
C ARG A 164 -6.31 -19.20 9.72
N ASN A 165 -6.35 -20.00 10.79
CA ASN A 165 -5.58 -19.71 12.00
C ASN A 165 -4.07 -19.80 11.75
N ILE A 166 -3.60 -20.79 10.99
CA ILE A 166 -2.17 -20.90 10.64
C ILE A 166 -1.72 -19.69 9.82
N TYR A 167 -2.52 -19.25 8.85
CA TYR A 167 -2.21 -18.06 8.07
C TYR A 167 -2.16 -16.78 8.93
N VAL A 168 -3.13 -16.60 9.82
CA VAL A 168 -3.15 -15.46 10.76
C VAL A 168 -1.93 -15.50 11.69
N ALA A 169 -1.63 -16.66 12.28
CA ALA A 169 -0.46 -16.83 13.15
C ALA A 169 0.86 -16.57 12.40
N PHE A 170 0.97 -17.04 11.15
CA PHE A 170 2.14 -16.80 10.31
C PHE A 170 2.32 -15.32 9.97
N THR A 171 1.24 -14.64 9.56
CA THR A 171 1.30 -13.20 9.24
C THR A 171 1.58 -12.36 10.49
N MET A 172 1.03 -12.73 11.65
CA MET A 172 1.36 -12.12 12.94
C MET A 172 2.84 -12.30 13.30
N PHE A 173 3.39 -13.51 13.13
CA PHE A 173 4.80 -13.78 13.36
C PHE A 173 5.69 -12.89 12.49
N ILE A 174 5.40 -12.77 11.19
CA ILE A 174 6.14 -11.88 10.28
C ILE A 174 6.04 -10.43 10.74
N ALA A 175 4.84 -9.96 11.11
CA ALA A 175 4.62 -8.58 11.54
C ALA A 175 5.44 -8.20 12.79
N ILE A 176 5.59 -9.13 13.74
CA ILE A 176 6.42 -8.93 14.94
C ILE A 176 7.91 -8.99 14.61
N THR A 177 8.29 -9.87 13.68
CA THR A 177 9.69 -10.12 13.29
C THR A 177 10.28 -8.97 12.48
N PHE A 178 9.47 -8.29 11.65
CA PHE A 178 9.92 -7.23 10.74
C PHE A 178 9.04 -5.97 10.86
N PRO A 179 9.11 -5.18 11.93
CA PRO A 179 8.25 -3.99 12.12
C PRO A 179 8.73 -2.74 11.34
N PHE A 180 9.39 -2.91 10.20
CA PHE A 180 10.00 -1.81 9.42
C PHE A 180 9.02 -1.27 8.38
N PHE A 181 8.01 -0.54 8.83
CA PHE A 181 6.86 -0.15 7.99
C PHE A 181 7.27 0.55 6.67
N GLY A 182 8.02 1.66 6.70
CA GLY A 182 8.41 2.37 5.48
C GLY A 182 9.31 1.54 4.54
N GLY A 183 10.19 0.69 5.09
CA GLY A 183 11.02 -0.19 4.26
C GLY A 183 10.20 -1.31 3.59
N LEU A 184 9.21 -1.87 4.29
CA LEU A 184 8.30 -2.87 3.75
C LEU A 184 7.35 -2.28 2.69
N LEU A 185 6.82 -1.08 2.93
CA LEU A 185 5.98 -0.36 1.98
C LEU A 185 6.73 -0.11 0.67
N GLY A 186 7.94 0.46 0.74
CA GLY A 186 8.75 0.70 -0.44
C GLY A 186 9.16 -0.60 -1.16
N PHE A 187 9.51 -1.64 -0.41
CA PHE A 187 9.84 -2.94 -0.99
C PHE A 187 8.66 -3.56 -1.75
N PHE A 188 7.52 -3.77 -1.09
CA PHE A 188 6.37 -4.43 -1.70
C PHE A 188 5.66 -3.54 -2.73
N GLY A 189 5.68 -2.21 -2.55
CA GLY A 189 5.22 -1.23 -3.53
C GLY A 189 5.89 -1.39 -4.89
N GLY A 190 7.20 -1.60 -4.90
CA GLY A 190 7.94 -1.93 -6.12
C GLY A 190 7.76 -3.38 -6.55
N PHE A 191 8.12 -4.33 -5.68
CA PHE A 191 8.26 -5.74 -6.06
C PHE A 191 6.92 -6.40 -6.43
N ALA A 192 5.86 -6.18 -5.65
CA ALA A 192 4.58 -6.85 -5.84
C ALA A 192 3.56 -6.00 -6.62
N PHE A 193 3.51 -4.70 -6.33
CA PHE A 193 2.49 -3.82 -6.90
C PHE A 193 2.89 -3.19 -8.24
N ALA A 194 4.18 -2.92 -8.48
CA ALA A 194 4.59 -2.42 -9.80
C ALA A 194 4.21 -3.40 -10.93
N PRO A 195 4.38 -4.73 -10.77
CA PRO A 195 3.90 -5.71 -11.73
C PRO A 195 2.41 -5.68 -12.00
N THR A 196 1.64 -5.81 -10.94
CA THR A 196 0.19 -6.01 -11.00
C THR A 196 -0.55 -4.75 -11.45
N THR A 197 0.04 -3.57 -11.20
CA THR A 197 -0.60 -2.28 -11.50
C THR A 197 -0.09 -1.64 -12.79
N TYR A 198 1.23 -1.61 -13.02
CA TYR A 198 1.80 -0.76 -14.08
C TYR A 198 2.19 -1.53 -15.34
N PHE A 199 2.79 -2.72 -15.21
CA PHE A 199 3.27 -3.45 -16.40
C PHE A 199 2.29 -4.51 -16.90
N LEU A 200 1.72 -5.36 -16.04
CA LEU A 200 0.89 -6.49 -16.49
C LEU A 200 -0.37 -6.04 -17.24
N PRO A 201 -1.18 -5.08 -16.72
CA PRO A 201 -2.39 -4.64 -17.42
C PRO A 201 -2.06 -4.00 -18.78
N CYS A 202 -0.96 -3.25 -18.87
CA CYS A 202 -0.52 -2.60 -20.11
C CYS A 202 -0.10 -3.63 -21.16
N ILE A 203 0.67 -4.66 -20.76
CA ILE A 203 1.06 -5.75 -21.67
C ILE A 203 -0.18 -6.51 -22.15
N MET A 204 -1.09 -6.87 -21.23
CA MET A 204 -2.34 -7.57 -21.57
C MET A 204 -3.19 -6.74 -22.53
N TRP A 205 -3.34 -5.44 -22.28
CA TRP A 205 -4.12 -4.55 -23.14
C TRP A 205 -3.50 -4.41 -24.53
N LEU A 206 -2.18 -4.24 -24.63
CA LEU A 206 -1.47 -4.19 -25.92
C LEU A 206 -1.61 -5.50 -26.71
N ALA A 207 -1.57 -6.66 -26.03
CA ALA A 207 -1.71 -7.97 -26.65
C ALA A 207 -3.13 -8.23 -27.19
N ILE A 208 -4.16 -7.78 -26.45
CA ILE A 208 -5.58 -7.97 -26.79
C ILE A 208 -6.04 -6.97 -27.86
N TYR A 209 -5.84 -5.67 -27.63
CA TYR A 209 -6.41 -4.61 -28.47
C TYR A 209 -5.55 -4.24 -29.68
N LYS A 210 -4.25 -4.55 -29.67
CA LYS A 210 -3.29 -4.29 -30.77
C LYS A 210 -3.47 -2.90 -31.41
N PRO A 211 -3.33 -1.81 -30.64
CA PRO A 211 -3.52 -0.46 -31.16
C PRO A 211 -2.49 -0.12 -32.25
N ARG A 212 -2.80 0.90 -33.06
CA ARG A 212 -1.86 1.40 -34.08
C ARG A 212 -0.52 1.78 -33.44
N ARG A 213 0.58 1.32 -34.03
CA ARG A 213 1.94 1.67 -33.58
C ARG A 213 2.11 3.18 -33.57
N PHE A 214 2.79 3.70 -32.55
CA PHE A 214 2.99 5.13 -32.30
C PHE A 214 1.72 5.97 -32.06
N SER A 215 0.56 5.34 -31.86
CA SER A 215 -0.59 6.04 -31.29
C SER A 215 -0.29 6.47 -29.85
N LEU A 216 -0.97 7.51 -29.37
CA LEU A 216 -0.88 7.98 -27.98
C LEU A 216 -1.09 6.82 -26.99
N SER A 217 -2.13 6.02 -27.18
CA SER A 217 -2.39 4.86 -26.32
C SER A 217 -1.26 3.83 -26.37
N TRP A 218 -0.65 3.61 -27.53
CA TRP A 218 0.48 2.71 -27.67
C TRP A 218 1.70 3.23 -26.88
N CYS A 219 2.06 4.51 -27.06
CA CYS A 219 3.17 5.14 -26.36
C CYS A 219 2.95 5.15 -24.84
N CYS A 220 1.77 5.57 -24.37
CA CYS A 220 1.44 5.60 -22.95
C CYS A 220 1.59 4.23 -22.27
N ASN A 221 1.15 3.14 -22.92
CA ASN A 221 1.28 1.80 -22.37
C ASN A 221 2.75 1.36 -22.27
N TYR A 222 3.59 1.64 -23.28
CA TYR A 222 5.01 1.34 -23.22
C TYR A 222 5.76 2.16 -22.16
N VAL A 223 5.38 3.44 -21.97
CA VAL A 223 5.90 4.27 -20.88
C VAL A 223 5.52 3.68 -19.51
N CYS A 224 4.26 3.25 -19.33
CA CYS A 224 3.83 2.60 -18.09
C CYS A 224 4.60 1.30 -17.81
N ILE A 225 4.88 0.50 -18.85
CA ILE A 225 5.69 -0.72 -18.74
C ILE A 225 7.13 -0.37 -18.31
N ALA A 226 7.76 0.60 -18.97
CA ALA A 226 9.13 1.01 -18.64
C ALA A 226 9.21 1.55 -17.20
N LEU A 227 8.30 2.43 -16.80
CA LEU A 227 8.23 2.95 -15.43
C LEU A 227 7.95 1.84 -14.42
N GLY A 228 7.02 0.93 -14.71
CA GLY A 228 6.71 -0.21 -13.86
C GLY A 228 7.92 -1.13 -13.63
N LEU A 229 8.70 -1.39 -14.69
CA LEU A 229 9.95 -2.16 -14.57
C LEU A 229 11.02 -1.42 -13.75
N CYS A 230 11.17 -0.10 -13.96
CA CYS A 230 12.06 0.71 -13.14
C CYS A 230 11.65 0.66 -11.65
N LEU A 231 10.36 0.80 -11.34
CA LEU A 231 9.84 0.71 -9.98
C LEU A 231 10.08 -0.68 -9.36
N MET A 232 9.87 -1.75 -10.13
CA MET A 232 10.08 -3.13 -9.68
C MET A 232 11.55 -3.41 -9.32
N ILE A 233 12.50 -2.72 -9.93
CA ILE A 233 13.94 -2.91 -9.66
C ILE A 233 14.43 -1.94 -8.59
N LEU A 234 14.20 -0.65 -8.78
CA LEU A 234 14.81 0.39 -7.94
C LEU A 234 14.21 0.40 -6.55
N SER A 235 12.89 0.31 -6.44
CA SER A 235 12.22 0.46 -5.16
C SER A 235 12.54 -0.65 -4.15
N PRO A 236 12.56 -1.93 -4.53
CA PRO A 236 13.02 -2.99 -3.63
C PRO A 236 14.43 -2.81 -3.12
N ILE A 237 15.34 -2.23 -3.91
CA ILE A 237 16.71 -1.92 -3.47
C ILE A 237 16.67 -0.85 -2.36
N GLY A 238 15.87 0.20 -2.55
CA GLY A 238 15.64 1.24 -1.54
C GLY A 238 15.05 0.67 -0.24
N GLY A 239 13.97 -0.11 -0.36
CA GLY A 239 13.29 -0.74 0.77
C GLY A 239 14.14 -1.74 1.53
N LEU A 240 14.86 -2.62 0.83
CA LEU A 240 15.80 -3.54 1.47
C LEU A 240 16.90 -2.79 2.21
N ARG A 241 17.48 -1.74 1.62
CA ARG A 241 18.49 -0.94 2.34
C ARG A 241 17.89 -0.28 3.58
N SER A 242 16.66 0.25 3.50
CA SER A 242 15.99 0.84 4.66
C SER A 242 15.77 -0.19 5.76
N ILE A 243 15.32 -1.39 5.41
CA ILE A 243 15.15 -2.52 6.34
C ILE A 243 16.50 -2.90 6.97
N ILE A 244 17.56 -3.05 6.17
CA ILE A 244 18.89 -3.42 6.68
C ILE A 244 19.43 -2.38 7.65
N LEU A 245 19.25 -1.08 7.37
CA LEU A 245 19.69 -0.03 8.27
C LEU A 245 18.89 -0.03 9.57
N ASN A 246 17.56 -0.08 9.49
CA ASN A 246 16.70 -0.08 10.67
C ASN A 246 16.86 -1.37 11.52
N ALA A 247 17.16 -2.50 10.89
CA ALA A 247 17.36 -3.78 11.57
C ALA A 247 18.68 -3.86 12.36
N LYS A 248 19.67 -3.03 12.05
CA LYS A 248 20.94 -2.98 12.82
C LYS A 248 20.72 -2.45 14.24
N ASP A 249 19.78 -1.54 14.38
CA ASP A 249 19.49 -0.84 15.63
C ASP A 249 18.24 -1.43 16.32
N TYR A 250 17.69 -2.54 15.80
CA TYR A 250 16.46 -3.16 16.30
C TYR A 250 16.74 -4.26 17.33
N ASP A 251 16.32 -4.03 18.57
CA ASP A 251 16.32 -5.05 19.61
C ASP A 251 15.03 -5.87 19.56
N PHE A 252 15.19 -7.16 19.25
CA PHE A 252 14.07 -8.06 18.94
C PHE A 252 13.11 -8.33 20.12
N TYR A 253 13.59 -8.21 21.37
CA TYR A 253 12.87 -8.60 22.59
C TYR A 253 13.35 -7.81 23.83
N SER A 254 13.40 -6.47 23.76
CA SER A 254 13.69 -5.60 24.91
C SER A 254 12.48 -4.74 25.26
#